data_AF-A0A941DRI5-F1
#
_entry.id   AF-A0A941DRI5-F1
#
_cell.length_a   1.000
_cell.length_b   1.000
_cell.length_c   1.000
_cell.angle_alpha   90.00
_cell.angle_beta   90.00
_cell.angle_gamma   90.00
#
_symmetry.space_group_name_H-M   'P 1'
#
loop_
_entity.id
_entity.type
_entity.pdbx_description
1 polymer ?
#
loop_
_entity_poly.entity_id
_entity_poly.type
_entity_poly.pdbx_seq_one_letter_code
_entity_poly.pdbx_strand_id
1 'polypeptide(L)'
;GSGKTTLLRAVAGLESPKTGTIHLGERAIFDGAQGLEVPAEQRNLGLVFQSYALWPHKTVADNVGYGLKLRKMNNSDIAVKVKEVLGQLGLGH
;
A
#
# COMPACT_ATOMS: atom_id res chain seq x y z
N GLY A 1 -2.14 5.91 -24.06
CA GLY A 1 -1.81 5.73 -22.64
C GLY A 1 -0.31 5.75 -22.47
N SER A 2 0.23 6.66 -21.65
CA SER A 2 1.68 6.88 -21.53
C SER A 2 2.39 5.93 -20.56
N GLY A 3 1.79 4.78 -20.21
CA GLY A 3 2.42 3.77 -19.33
C GLY A 3 2.43 4.06 -17.82
N LYS A 4 1.93 5.20 -17.35
CA LYS A 4 1.99 5.58 -15.92
C LYS A 4 1.36 4.57 -14.97
N THR A 5 0.16 4.10 -15.29
CA THR A 5 -0.55 3.11 -14.45
C THR A 5 0.18 1.78 -14.43
N THR A 6 0.69 1.33 -15.57
CA THR A 6 1.52 0.12 -15.70
C THR A 6 2.78 0.25 -14.84
N LEU A 7 3.46 1.41 -14.87
CA LEU A 7 4.64 1.67 -14.05
C LEU A 7 4.31 1.61 -12.55
N LEU A 8 3.25 2.29 -12.10
CA LEU A 8 2.85 2.26 -10.69
C LEU A 8 2.47 0.85 -10.21
N ARG A 9 1.76 0.07 -11.05
CA ARG A 9 1.41 -1.32 -10.75
C ARG A 9 2.65 -2.21 -10.71
N ALA A 10 3.62 -1.98 -11.59
CA ALA A 10 4.90 -2.68 -11.60
C ALA A 10 5.72 -2.43 -10.32
N VAL A 11 5.83 -1.17 -9.89
CA VAL A 11 6.51 -0.81 -8.64
C VAL A 11 5.77 -1.41 -7.43
N ALA A 12 4.44 -1.39 -7.42
CA ALA A 12 3.63 -1.96 -6.34
C ALA A 12 3.63 -3.50 -6.30
N GLY A 13 4.06 -4.18 -7.36
CA GLY A 13 4.02 -5.65 -7.46
C GLY A 13 2.65 -6.21 -7.87
N LEU A 14 1.82 -5.37 -8.50
CA LEU A 14 0.51 -5.74 -9.04
C LEU A 14 0.57 -6.10 -10.54
N GLU A 15 1.74 -5.95 -11.15
CA GLU A 15 2.05 -6.30 -12.53
C GLU A 15 3.55 -6.64 -12.60
N SER A 16 3.93 -7.77 -13.19
CA SER A 16 5.33 -8.17 -13.27
C SER A 16 6.01 -7.51 -14.48
N PRO A 17 7.14 -6.80 -14.31
CA PRO A 17 7.92 -6.31 -15.45
C PRO A 17 8.48 -7.46 -16.28
N LYS A 18 8.73 -7.21 -17.56
CA LYS A 18 9.34 -8.23 -18.45
C LYS A 18 10.86 -8.32 -18.28
N THR A 19 11.53 -7.20 -18.09
CA THR A 19 12.99 -7.08 -17.95
C THR A 19 13.35 -5.90 -17.06
N GLY A 20 14.62 -5.79 -16.68
CA GLY A 20 15.16 -4.68 -15.90
C GLY A 20 15.14 -4.95 -14.39
N THR A 21 15.31 -3.88 -13.61
CA THR A 21 15.36 -3.93 -12.16
C THR A 21 14.49 -2.85 -11.54
N ILE A 22 13.97 -3.11 -10.34
CA ILE A 22 13.26 -2.12 -9.53
C ILE A 22 13.82 -2.17 -8.11
N HIS A 23 14.21 -1.00 -7.60
CA HIS A 23 14.73 -0.83 -6.26
C HIS A 23 13.87 0.16 -5.46
N LEU A 24 13.66 -0.12 -4.17
CA LEU A 24 13.12 0.81 -3.19
C LEU A 24 14.26 1.23 -2.25
N GLY A 25 14.84 2.41 -2.50
CA GLY A 25 16.12 2.77 -1.91
C GLY A 25 17.18 1.73 -2.30
N GLU A 26 17.90 1.19 -1.32
CA GLU A 26 18.92 0.15 -1.54
C GLU A 26 18.33 -1.26 -1.73
N ARG A 27 17.04 -1.46 -1.47
CA ARG A 27 16.41 -2.79 -1.52
C ARG A 27 15.93 -3.10 -2.95
N ALA A 28 16.56 -4.08 -3.59
CA ALA A 28 16.03 -4.67 -4.82
C ALA A 28 14.69 -5.39 -4.54
N ILE A 29 13.66 -5.07 -5.32
CA ILE A 29 12.32 -5.69 -5.23
C ILE A 29 11.93 -6.44 -6.50
N PHE A 30 12.63 -6.18 -7.60
CA PHE A 30 12.53 -6.93 -8.85
C PHE A 30 13.89 -6.93 -9.55
N ASP A 31 14.32 -8.09 -10.04
CA ASP A 31 15.45 -8.23 -10.96
C ASP A 31 15.16 -9.39 -11.93
N GLY A 32 14.89 -9.06 -13.19
CA GLY A 32 14.56 -10.05 -14.22
C GLY A 32 15.73 -10.94 -14.63
N ALA A 33 16.98 -10.49 -14.44
CA ALA A 33 18.16 -11.31 -14.74
C ALA A 33 18.48 -12.30 -13.61
N GLN A 34 18.14 -11.94 -12.37
CA GLN A 34 18.36 -12.78 -11.19
C GLN A 34 17.12 -13.61 -10.79
N GLY A 35 15.98 -13.43 -11.47
CA GLY A 35 14.73 -14.09 -11.11
C GLY A 35 14.17 -13.65 -9.75
N LEU A 36 14.53 -12.45 -9.30
CA LEU A 36 14.05 -11.87 -8.05
C LEU A 36 12.72 -11.16 -8.28
N GLU A 37 11.69 -11.55 -7.53
CA GLU A 37 10.43 -10.81 -7.49
C GLU A 37 9.84 -10.84 -6.07
N VAL A 38 9.86 -9.69 -5.40
CA VAL A 38 9.28 -9.54 -4.06
C VAL A 38 7.76 -9.37 -4.19
N PRO A 39 6.93 -10.19 -3.50
CA PRO A 39 5.47 -10.04 -3.51
C PRO A 39 5.01 -8.67 -3.00
N ALA A 40 3.88 -8.16 -3.52
CA ALA A 40 3.36 -6.82 -3.22
C ALA A 40 3.24 -6.54 -1.71
N GLU A 41 2.72 -7.50 -0.95
CA GLU A 41 2.52 -7.41 0.50
C GLU A 41 3.84 -7.30 1.30
N GLN A 42 4.96 -7.71 0.70
CA GLN A 42 6.30 -7.64 1.31
C GLN A 42 7.10 -6.41 0.88
N ARG A 43 6.57 -5.62 -0.07
CA ARG A 43 7.21 -4.37 -0.54
C ARG A 43 7.03 -3.20 0.43
N ASN A 44 6.14 -3.33 1.41
CA ASN A 44 5.82 -2.28 2.40
C ASN A 44 5.40 -0.94 1.76
N LEU A 45 4.62 -1.00 0.67
CA LEU A 45 4.09 0.16 -0.03
C LEU A 45 2.58 0.30 0.23
N GLY A 46 2.11 1.55 0.34
CA GLY A 46 0.70 1.89 0.26
C GLY A 46 0.38 2.43 -1.13
N LEU A 47 -0.67 1.92 -1.77
CA LEU A 47 -1.11 2.37 -3.09
C LEU A 47 -2.49 3.04 -2.98
N VAL A 48 -2.57 4.29 -3.44
CA VAL A 48 -3.83 5.05 -3.51
C VAL A 48 -4.31 5.02 -4.95
N PHE A 49 -5.45 4.38 -5.20
CA PHE A 49 -6.05 4.30 -6.53
C PHE A 49 -6.92 5.53 -6.81
N GLN A 50 -7.06 5.88 -8.09
CA GLN A 50 -7.94 6.98 -8.52
C GLN A 50 -9.44 6.64 -8.45
N SER A 51 -9.80 5.36 -8.28
CA SER A 51 -11.18 4.89 -8.15
C SER A 51 -11.46 4.41 -6.73
N TYR A 52 -12.69 4.62 -6.25
CA TYR A 52 -13.11 4.34 -4.88
C TYR A 52 -12.83 2.89 -4.45
N ALA A 53 -12.00 2.73 -3.43
CA ALA A 53 -11.66 1.44 -2.82
C ALA A 53 -12.01 1.39 -1.32
N LEU A 54 -13.02 2.18 -0.91
CA LEU A 54 -13.53 2.12 0.46
C LEU A 54 -14.52 0.96 0.59
N TRP A 55 -14.51 0.30 1.75
CA TRP A 55 -15.54 -0.67 2.10
C TRP A 55 -16.78 0.11 2.57
N PRO A 56 -17.88 0.13 1.79
CA PRO A 56 -19.03 0.99 2.08
C PRO A 56 -19.80 0.57 3.35
N HIS A 57 -19.62 -0.68 3.79
CA HIS A 57 -20.23 -1.24 4.99
C HIS A 57 -19.33 -1.10 6.24
N LYS A 58 -18.23 -0.34 6.16
CA LYS A 58 -17.31 -0.07 7.27
C LYS A 58 -17.35 1.41 7.63
N THR A 59 -17.13 1.72 8.92
CA THR A 59 -16.96 3.10 9.36
C THR A 59 -15.71 3.73 8.74
N VAL A 60 -15.58 5.06 8.78
CA VAL A 60 -14.36 5.76 8.35
C VAL A 60 -13.15 5.27 9.14
N ALA A 61 -13.28 5.14 10.46
CA ALA A 61 -12.23 4.61 11.33
C ALA A 61 -11.82 3.17 10.96
N ASP A 62 -12.78 2.32 10.62
CA ASP A 62 -12.50 0.95 10.17
C ASP A 62 -11.80 0.91 8.81
N ASN A 63 -12.17 1.78 7.87
CA ASN A 63 -11.49 1.90 6.59
C ASN A 63 -10.02 2.32 6.77
N VAL A 64 -9.77 3.35 7.58
CA VAL A 64 -8.42 3.86 7.86
C VAL A 64 -7.57 2.83 8.63
N GLY A 65 -8.16 2.15 9.62
CA GLY A 65 -7.47 1.18 10.45
C GLY A 65 -7.27 -0.20 9.82
N TYR A 66 -7.94 -0.51 8.71
CA TYR A 66 -7.97 -1.86 8.13
C TYR A 66 -6.58 -2.40 7.78
N GLY A 67 -5.73 -1.59 7.14
CA GLY A 67 -4.37 -2.00 6.78
C GLY A 67 -3.49 -2.31 8.01
N LEU A 68 -3.71 -1.62 9.13
CA LEU A 68 -2.98 -1.86 10.38
C LEU A 68 -3.44 -3.16 11.06
N LYS A 69 -4.75 -3.48 10.99
CA LYS A 69 -5.30 -4.76 11.45
C LYS A 69 -4.69 -5.94 10.68
N LEU A 70 -4.56 -5.83 9.35
CA LEU A 70 -3.93 -6.86 8.51
C LEU A 70 -2.44 -7.09 8.86
N ARG A 71 -1.75 -6.03 9.31
CA ARG A 71 -0.37 -6.10 9.81
C ARG A 71 -0.27 -6.65 11.25
N LYS A 72 -1.38 -7.13 11.83
CA LYS A 72 -1.45 -7.70 13.18
C LYS A 72 -0.95 -6.74 14.27
N MET A 73 -1.14 -5.44 14.08
CA MET A 73 -0.86 -4.45 15.12
C MET A 73 -1.85 -4.58 16.28
N ASN A 74 -1.41 -4.20 17.48
CA ASN A 74 -2.27 -4.20 18.67
C ASN A 74 -3.42 -3.21 18.51
N ASN A 75 -4.61 -3.60 18.98
CA ASN A 75 -5.82 -2.78 18.85
C ASN A 75 -5.70 -1.40 19.51
N SER A 76 -4.97 -1.30 20.63
CA SER A 76 -4.65 -0.02 21.29
C SER A 76 -3.91 0.93 20.36
N ASP A 77 -2.88 0.41 19.68
CA ASP A 77 -1.98 1.21 18.84
C ASP A 77 -2.67 1.62 17.55
N ILE A 78 -3.53 0.73 17.02
CA ILE A 78 -4.41 1.04 15.90
C ILE A 78 -5.34 2.20 16.26
N ALA A 79 -6.00 2.14 17.43
CA ALA A 79 -6.93 3.19 17.85
C ALA A 79 -6.24 4.56 17.99
N VAL A 80 -5.04 4.59 18.57
CA VAL A 80 -4.23 5.82 18.70
C VAL A 80 -3.86 6.37 17.32
N LYS A 81 -3.31 5.55 16.44
CA LYS A 81 -2.89 5.96 15.08
C LYS A 81 -4.07 6.43 14.22
N VAL A 82 -5.20 5.73 14.29
CA VAL A 82 -6.41 6.10 13.54
C VAL A 82 -6.92 7.45 14.02
N LYS A 83 -7.00 7.67 15.35
CA LYS A 83 -7.43 8.96 15.91
C LYS A 83 -6.52 10.11 15.47
N GLU A 84 -5.21 9.90 15.46
CA GLU A 84 -4.23 10.89 15.02
C GLU A 84 -4.44 11.27 13.55
N VAL A 85 -4.51 10.28 12.65
CA VAL A 85 -4.70 10.51 11.21
C VAL A 85 -6.06 11.18 10.93
N LEU A 86 -7.13 10.75 11.59
CA LEU A 86 -8.44 11.39 11.44
C LEU A 86 -8.43 12.83 11.94
N GLY A 87 -7.70 13.13 13.02
CA GLY A 87 -7.51 14.50 13.49
C GLY A 87 -6.80 15.39 12.47
N GLN A 88 -5.73 14.89 11.85
CA GLN A 88 -4.99 15.61 10.80
C GLN A 88 -5.83 15.89 9.56
N LEU A 89 -6.80 15.02 9.26
CA LEU A 89 -7.67 15.13 8.09
C LEU A 89 -8.98 15.88 8.35
N GLY A 90 -9.20 16.38 9.58
CA GLY A 90 -10.47 17.04 9.95
C GLY A 90 -11.67 16.10 9.99
N LEU A 91 -11.43 14.81 10.26
CA LEU A 91 -12.43 13.74 10.34
C LEU A 91 -12.53 13.13 11.75
N GLY A 92 -11.99 13.82 12.76
CA GLY A 92 -11.85 13.31 14.13
C GLY A 92 -12.99 13.65 15.09
N HIS A 93 -14.14 14.08 14.57
CA HIS A 93 -15.30 14.54 15.34
C HIS A 93 -16.31 13.41 15.52
#